data_AF-A0AB34QQF4-F1
#
_entry.id   AF-A0AB34QQF4-F1
#
_cell.length_a   1.000
_cell.length_b   1.000
_cell.length_c   1.000
_cell.angle_alpha   90.00
_cell.angle_beta   90.00
_cell.angle_gamma   90.00
#
_symmetry.space_group_name_H-M   'P 1'
#
loop_
_entity.id
_entity.type
_entity.pdbx_description
1 polymer ?
#
loop_
_entity_poly.entity_id
_entity_poly.type
_entity_poly.pdbx_seq_one_letter_code
_entity_poly.pdbx_strand_id
1 'polypeptide(L)' 'MRERKYSVDERTYTLLEYGKEYLKKTYKETNGASIDPRTLTDEEIMSHGLEFLNERMMEDENVFEIKC' A
#
# COMPACT_ATOMS: atom_id res chain seq x y z
N MET A 1 17.22 10.05 -2.36
CA MET A 1 15.94 9.99 -3.10
C MET A 1 14.88 10.60 -2.21
N ARG A 2 13.98 11.46 -2.72
CA ARG A 2 12.84 11.93 -1.91
C ARG A 2 11.88 10.75 -1.75
N GLU A 3 11.48 10.44 -0.52
CA GLU A 3 10.45 9.42 -0.26
C GLU A 3 9.15 9.84 -0.94
N ARG A 4 8.60 8.97 -1.78
CA ARG A 4 7.29 9.19 -2.41
C ARG A 4 6.22 9.05 -1.34
N LYS A 5 5.26 9.98 -1.35
CA LYS A 5 4.09 9.96 -0.48
C LYS A 5 2.83 9.85 -1.33
N TYR A 6 1.80 9.25 -0.77
CA TYR A 6 0.53 8.99 -1.45
C TYR A 6 -0.60 9.49 -0.57
N SER A 7 -1.56 10.20 -1.16
CA SER A 7 -2.84 10.51 -0.52
C SER A 7 -3.78 9.34 -0.81
N VAL A 8 -4.36 8.75 0.23
CA VAL A 8 -5.38 7.68 0.14
C VAL A 8 -6.44 7.99 1.18
N ASP A 9 -7.70 8.19 0.76
CA ASP A 9 -8.83 8.42 1.68
C ASP A 9 -8.53 9.54 2.72
N GLU A 10 -8.01 10.68 2.23
CA GLU A 10 -7.61 11.86 3.03
C GLU A 10 -6.43 11.64 4.00
N ARG A 11 -5.73 10.51 3.91
CA ARG A 11 -4.54 10.20 4.70
C ARG A 11 -3.30 10.12 3.83
N THR A 12 -2.17 10.56 4.37
CA THR A 12 -0.88 10.47 3.69
C THR A 12 -0.12 9.24 4.15
N TYR A 13 0.38 8.47 3.18
CA TYR A 13 1.14 7.26 3.40
C TYR A 13 2.47 7.31 2.64
N THR A 14 3.53 6.78 3.24
CA THR A 14 4.65 6.24 2.47
C THR A 14 4.25 4.92 1.81
N LEU A 15 5.01 4.50 0.79
CA LEU A 15 4.76 3.24 0.09
C LEU A 15 4.78 2.03 1.05
N LEU A 16 5.73 2.03 1.99
CA LEU A 16 5.88 0.96 2.97
C LEU A 16 4.71 0.93 3.95
N GLU A 17 4.26 2.07 4.45
CA GLU A 17 3.12 2.16 5.36
C GLU A 17 1.84 1.65 4.69
N TYR A 18 1.57 2.10 3.46
CA TYR A 18 0.40 1.66 2.73
C TYR A 18 0.44 0.15 2.45
N GLY A 19 1.59 -0.37 1.98
CA GLY A 19 1.78 -1.81 1.76
C GLY A 19 1.52 -2.63 3.02
N LYS A 20 2.04 -2.19 4.18
CA LYS A 20 1.80 -2.85 5.47
C LYS A 20 0.32 -2.84 5.86
N GLU A 21 -0.35 -1.70 5.74
CA GLU A 21 -1.77 -1.57 6.08
C GLU A 21 -2.65 -2.45 5.19
N TYR A 22 -2.43 -2.39 3.87
CA TYR A 22 -3.22 -3.13 2.90
C TYR A 22 -3.03 -4.65 3.05
N LEU A 23 -1.79 -5.14 3.09
CA LEU A 23 -1.52 -6.57 3.24
C LEU A 23 -2.09 -7.09 4.57
N LYS A 24 -1.97 -6.32 5.66
CA LYS A 24 -2.55 -6.70 6.96
C LYS A 24 -4.06 -6.78 6.91
N LYS A 25 -4.72 -5.85 6.23
CA LYS A 25 -6.17 -5.86 6.01
C LYS A 25 -6.58 -7.09 5.22
N THR A 26 -5.95 -7.35 4.08
CA THR A 26 -6.22 -8.51 3.22
C THR A 26 -5.99 -9.84 3.95
N TYR A 27 -4.90 -9.98 4.71
CA TYR A 27 -4.63 -11.16 5.53
C TYR A 27 -5.72 -11.40 6.57
N LYS A 28 -6.21 -10.33 7.22
CA LYS A 28 -7.30 -10.43 8.20
C LYS A 28 -8.64 -10.79 7.55
N GLU A 29 -8.98 -10.15 6.43
CA GLU A 29 -10.25 -10.36 5.71
C GLU A 29 -10.35 -11.76 5.12
N THR A 30 -9.22 -12.34 4.70
CA THR A 30 -9.15 -13.71 4.18
C THR A 30 -8.98 -14.77 5.26
N ASN A 31 -9.07 -14.42 6.55
CA ASN A 31 -8.79 -15.31 7.68
C ASN A 31 -7.43 -16.03 7.55
N GLY A 32 -6.43 -15.32 7.04
CA GLY A 32 -5.07 -15.80 6.87
C GLY A 32 -4.82 -16.64 5.61
N ALA A 33 -5.76 -16.68 4.66
CA ALA A 33 -5.57 -17.39 3.39
C ALA A 33 -4.73 -16.61 2.37
N SER A 34 -4.67 -15.27 2.46
CA SER A 34 -3.75 -14.48 1.65
C SER A 34 -2.34 -14.46 2.24
N ILE A 35 -1.40 -13.80 1.55
CA ILE A 35 -0.02 -13.67 2.00
C ILE A 35 0.07 -12.99 3.38
N ASP A 36 0.91 -13.53 4.26
CA ASP A 36 1.16 -12.96 5.59
C ASP A 36 2.18 -11.83 5.47
N PRO A 37 1.83 -10.59 5.84
CA PRO A 37 2.78 -9.47 5.79
C PRO A 37 4.04 -9.70 6.64
N ARG A 38 3.97 -10.57 7.66
CA ARG A 38 5.10 -10.85 8.57
C ARG A 38 6.18 -11.73 7.93
N THR A 39 5.87 -12.40 6.83
CA THR A 39 6.83 -13.25 6.11
C THR A 39 7.54 -12.50 4.98
N LEU A 40 7.19 -11.23 4.75
CA LEU A 40 7.71 -10.40 3.68
C LEU A 40 8.77 -9.41 4.17
N THR A 41 9.72 -9.10 3.30
CA THR A 41 10.67 -7.99 3.49
C THR A 41 10.00 -6.65 3.22
N ASP A 42 10.61 -5.56 3.71
CA ASP A 42 10.11 -4.21 3.43
C ASP A 42 10.09 -3.91 1.91
N GLU A 43 11.03 -4.44 1.12
CA GLU A 43 11.05 -4.29 -0.34
C GLU A 43 9.87 -4.99 -1.02
N GLU A 44 9.56 -6.22 -0.62
CA GLU A 44 8.40 -6.96 -1.14
C GLU A 44 7.09 -6.26 -0.76
N ILE A 45 6.99 -5.78 0.48
CA ILE A 45 5.82 -5.01 0.94
C ILE A 45 5.65 -3.72 0.13
N MET A 46 6.74 -3.01 -0.15
CA MET A 46 6.70 -1.81 -1.00
C MET A 46 6.28 -2.14 -2.44
N SER A 47 6.76 -3.26 -3.00
CA SER A 47 6.36 -3.71 -4.33
C SER A 47 4.85 -3.96 -4.41
N HIS A 48 4.30 -4.72 -3.46
CA HIS A 48 2.86 -4.95 -3.36
C HIS A 48 2.08 -3.65 -3.13
N GLY A 49 2.55 -2.80 -2.21
CA GLY A 49 1.95 -1.49 -1.96
C GLY A 49 1.87 -0.64 -3.23
N LEU A 50 2.89 -0.71 -4.10
CA LEU A 50 2.93 0.04 -5.36
C LEU A 50 1.93 -0.50 -6.37
N GLU A 51 1.85 -1.82 -6.52
CA GLU A 51 0.85 -2.47 -7.39
C GLU A 51 -0.57 -2.05 -6.98
N PHE A 52 -0.91 -2.18 -5.70
CA PHE A 52 -2.23 -1.81 -5.19
C PHE A 52 -2.52 -0.31 -5.31
N LEU A 53 -1.52 0.56 -5.07
CA LEU A 53 -1.70 1.99 -5.27
C LEU A 53 -1.93 2.34 -6.73
N ASN A 54 -1.20 1.71 -7.66
CA ASN A 54 -1.39 1.96 -9.09
C ASN A 54 -2.80 1.56 -9.53
N GLU A 55 -3.29 0.40 -9.08
CA GLU A 55 -4.68 -0.02 -9.34
C GLU A 55 -5.68 0.98 -8.76
N ARG A 56 -5.53 1.37 -7.48
CA ARG A 56 -6.42 2.36 -6.86
C ARG A 56 -6.36 3.72 -7.53
N MET A 57 -5.18 4.23 -7.92
CA MET A 57 -5.05 5.51 -8.62
C MET A 57 -5.72 5.50 -10.00
N MET A 58 -5.89 4.34 -10.63
CA MET A 58 -6.64 4.20 -11.88
C MET A 58 -8.15 4.22 -11.67
N GLU A 59 -8.63 3.73 -10.53
CA GLU A 59 -10.06 3.53 -10.24
C GLU A 59 -10.67 4.64 -9.35
N ASP A 60 -9.85 5.31 -8.54
CA ASP A 60 -10.26 6.24 -7.49
C ASP A 60 -9.46 7.55 -7.59
N GLU A 61 -10.13 8.61 -8.03
CA GLU A 61 -9.55 9.95 -8.19
C GLU A 61 -9.08 10.59 -6.88
N ASN A 62 -9.50 10.05 -5.72
CA ASN A 62 -9.07 10.51 -4.41
C ASN A 62 -7.73 9.88 -3.97
N VAL A 63 -7.19 8.97 -4.78
CA VAL A 63 -5.88 8.35 -4.55
C VAL A 63 -4.87 8.93 -5.55
N PHE A 64 -3.81 9.55 -5.03
CA PHE A 64 -2.79 10.17 -5.89
C PHE A 64 -1.42 10.30 -5.21
N GLU A 65 -0.36 10.32 -6.01
CA GLU A 65 1.01 10.58 -5.54
C GLU A 65 1.19 12.07 -5.21
N ILE A 66 1.69 12.34 -3.99
CA ILE A 66 2.09 13.66 -3.53
C ILE A 66 3.56 13.87 -3.90
N LYS A 67 3.82 14.78 -4.85
CA LYS A 67 5.19 15.19 -5.17
C LYS A 67 5.71 16.15 -4.10
N CYS A 68 6.69 15.70 -3.30
CA CYS A 68 7.48 16.57 -2.41
C CYS A 68 8.64 17.24 -3.14
#